data_AF-A0A7S0PXT0-F1
#
_entry.id   AF-A0A7S0PXT0-F1
#
_cell.length_a   1.000
_cell.length_b   1.000
_cell.length_c   1.000
_cell.angle_alpha   90.00
_cell.angle_beta   90.00
_cell.angle_gamma   90.00
#
_symmetry.space_group_name_H-M   'P 1'
#
loop_
_entity.id
_entity.type
_entity.pdbx_description
1 polymer ?
#
loop_
_entity_poly.entity_id
_entity_poly.type
_entity_poly.pdbx_seq_one_letter_code
_entity_poly.pdbx_strand_id
1 'polypeptide(L)'
;STDFPHTVHRNPTLTTMSRTVEQLASVYGKHASENDGKRAYEAVPDEHPKRFRSQADTPNERLVTVLQEALDVAGSLDPYLLENASPASASATSLGEATESAPWGELHDAGKTMFRFSNVWTTDLVEAKTLAMFAYMLKAERVLEIGMFTGYGALTIAEALPANGKVVTCEIDPFLKEFSKPHFDKSPHGHKIDVRIGPAIETMKAVDVGREGGFDMVFIDADKGGYQAYYEAALTIPGLLNDGGIIVVDNTLFKGQAYRPIQQEGKDYAAWNHGGIAVRNFNAFVAADPRVEQVLLPIRDGISIVRRALLGNDRIMPVRALSPVPSAAKATVPTPDECTASPLPSVIAADQKDVVFSGVGGKKVLERMRLDGKVALVTGAGQGIGRAFAHALGEAGAALMIVDLELPRAEQVVKELLAKGIRASACCANVAEELEVQAMVEKTLKTFGGLHIAVNNAGVNKNSAAEDTPVSEWDATFGVNTRGVFMCCQQEARHMLKSGGGKIINTASMASLVVPHPQKQAAYNASKSAVVKLTQSLACEWASRGINVNCISPGIVDTPLIWDNEALRPLADKWISDMPIGKLCNVTDLQGAIVYLASEASDYMVGHNLVIEGGQSLW
;
A
#
# COMPACT_ATOMS: atom_id res chain seq x y z
N SER A 1 -51.49 56.69 2.84
CA SER A 1 -51.42 57.54 4.04
C SER A 1 -51.42 56.62 5.24
N THR A 2 -50.26 56.39 5.85
CA THR A 2 -49.74 57.11 7.05
C THR A 2 -50.05 56.26 8.28
N ASP A 3 -49.16 55.94 9.22
CA ASP A 3 -47.79 56.36 9.49
C ASP A 3 -47.19 55.45 10.59
N PHE A 4 -45.87 55.24 10.55
CA PHE A 4 -44.98 54.91 11.69
C PHE A 4 -44.97 56.08 12.73
N PRO A 5 -44.45 56.02 13.99
CA PRO A 5 -43.15 55.44 14.41
C PRO A 5 -43.12 54.90 15.88
N HIS A 6 -42.06 54.24 16.36
CA HIS A 6 -40.94 54.88 17.06
C HIS A 6 -39.75 53.93 17.27
N THR A 7 -38.60 54.39 16.78
CA THR A 7 -37.24 54.00 17.12
C THR A 7 -36.75 54.68 18.40
N VAL A 8 -35.94 54.00 19.21
CA VAL A 8 -34.96 54.61 20.13
C VAL A 8 -33.58 53.98 19.89
N HIS A 9 -32.60 54.85 19.63
CA HIS A 9 -31.18 54.56 19.41
C HIS A 9 -30.37 54.44 20.71
N ARG A 10 -29.34 53.57 20.73
CA ARG A 10 -27.91 53.92 20.99
C ARG A 10 -26.97 52.71 20.77
N ASN A 11 -25.88 52.95 20.03
CA ASN A 11 -24.73 52.09 19.66
C ASN A 11 -23.57 52.26 20.71
N PRO A 12 -22.39 51.57 20.68
CA PRO A 12 -21.89 50.43 19.87
C PRO A 12 -21.02 49.36 20.63
N THR A 13 -20.46 48.40 19.87
CA THR A 13 -19.28 47.49 20.10
C THR A 13 -19.40 46.24 21.00
N LEU A 14 -19.41 45.03 20.39
CA LEU A 14 -18.31 44.04 20.35
C LEU A 14 -18.80 42.65 19.86
N THR A 15 -18.24 42.22 18.74
CA THR A 15 -17.94 40.86 18.23
C THR A 15 -18.50 39.61 18.95
N THR A 16 -19.19 38.76 18.19
CA THR A 16 -18.78 37.35 18.00
C THR A 16 -19.40 36.77 16.73
N MET A 17 -18.52 36.31 15.83
CA MET A 17 -18.85 35.66 14.55
C MET A 17 -19.30 34.21 14.78
N SER A 18 -20.31 33.77 14.03
CA SER A 18 -20.78 32.39 14.02
C SER A 18 -19.87 31.50 13.16
N ARG A 19 -19.70 30.25 13.61
CA ARG A 19 -18.88 29.17 13.03
C ARG A 19 -19.42 28.60 11.70
N THR A 20 -19.88 29.45 10.79
CA THR A 20 -20.45 29.00 9.51
C THR A 20 -19.86 29.72 8.29
N VAL A 21 -18.86 30.60 8.47
CA VAL A 21 -18.22 31.33 7.35
C VAL A 21 -16.77 30.89 7.06
N GLU A 22 -16.16 30.00 7.86
CA GLU A 22 -14.75 29.58 7.64
C GLU A 22 -14.54 28.34 6.75
N GLN A 23 -15.60 27.66 6.29
CA GLN A 23 -15.43 26.42 5.50
C GLN A 23 -15.63 26.58 3.98
N LEU A 24 -15.84 27.78 3.47
CA LEU A 24 -16.07 28.00 2.02
C LEU A 24 -15.12 29.00 1.33
N ALA A 25 -14.03 29.41 1.97
CA ALA A 25 -13.05 30.34 1.37
C ALA A 25 -11.62 29.80 1.38
N SER A 26 -11.37 28.65 0.73
CA SER A 26 -10.00 28.13 0.52
C SER A 26 -9.85 27.32 -0.78
N VAL A 27 -10.36 27.82 -1.90
CA VAL A 27 -10.05 27.20 -3.22
C VAL A 27 -9.46 28.19 -4.24
N TYR A 28 -9.63 29.51 -4.10
CA TYR A 28 -8.88 30.45 -4.96
C TYR A 28 -8.44 31.71 -4.19
N GLY A 29 -7.18 32.07 -4.37
CA GLY A 29 -6.52 33.19 -3.71
C GLY A 29 -7.16 34.55 -4.01
N LYS A 30 -7.04 35.46 -3.04
CA LYS A 30 -7.54 36.83 -3.07
C LYS A 30 -6.95 37.63 -4.24
N HIS A 31 -7.81 38.13 -5.13
CA HIS A 31 -7.94 39.56 -5.50
C HIS A 31 -8.98 39.71 -6.63
N ALA A 32 -10.21 40.12 -6.29
CA ALA A 32 -11.10 40.89 -7.18
C ALA A 32 -12.30 41.44 -6.39
N SER A 33 -12.71 42.65 -6.73
CA SER A 33 -13.71 43.50 -6.08
C SER A 33 -15.18 43.08 -6.31
N GLU A 34 -16.07 43.61 -5.46
CA GLU A 34 -17.51 43.35 -5.25
C GLU A 34 -18.50 43.30 -6.45
N ASN A 35 -18.07 43.24 -7.72
CA ASN A 35 -19.01 43.21 -8.86
C ASN A 35 -19.01 41.93 -9.73
N ASP A 36 -18.25 40.88 -9.38
CA ASP A 36 -18.22 39.63 -10.17
C ASP A 36 -19.03 38.46 -9.58
N GLY A 37 -19.71 38.65 -8.44
CA GLY A 37 -20.45 37.59 -7.73
C GLY A 37 -21.82 37.21 -8.31
N LYS A 38 -22.19 37.68 -9.51
CA LYS A 38 -23.53 37.48 -10.09
C LYS A 38 -23.60 36.62 -11.37
N ARG A 39 -22.54 35.91 -11.75
CA ARG A 39 -22.53 35.10 -12.99
C ARG A 39 -22.08 33.64 -12.89
N ALA A 40 -21.89 33.09 -11.69
CA ALA A 40 -21.46 31.70 -11.53
C ALA A 40 -22.45 30.79 -10.77
N TYR A 41 -23.71 31.22 -10.63
CA TYR A 41 -24.77 30.44 -9.93
C TYR A 41 -25.86 29.88 -10.87
N GLU A 42 -25.69 30.01 -12.19
CA GLU A 42 -26.63 29.54 -13.19
C GLU A 42 -25.89 28.70 -14.25
N ALA A 43 -25.45 27.47 -13.92
CA ALA A 43 -25.12 26.43 -14.91
C ALA A 43 -24.73 25.07 -14.29
N VAL A 44 -25.55 24.45 -13.44
CA VAL A 44 -25.57 22.97 -13.29
C VAL A 44 -27.00 22.54 -12.91
N PRO A 45 -27.65 21.63 -13.65
CA PRO A 45 -28.98 21.12 -13.30
C PRO A 45 -28.91 20.22 -12.05
N ASP A 46 -29.87 20.45 -11.17
CA ASP A 46 -30.03 19.86 -9.84
C ASP A 46 -30.77 18.51 -9.94
N GLU A 47 -30.11 17.38 -9.66
CA GLU A 47 -30.76 16.09 -9.44
C GLU A 47 -30.12 15.30 -8.28
N HIS A 48 -30.03 15.87 -7.08
CA HIS A 48 -30.02 15.07 -5.85
C HIS A 48 -30.65 15.85 -4.68
N PRO A 49 -31.82 15.43 -4.16
CA PRO A 49 -32.49 16.20 -3.11
C PRO A 49 -31.69 16.11 -1.80
N LYS A 50 -31.12 17.24 -1.38
CA LYS A 50 -30.54 17.43 -0.04
C LYS A 50 -31.64 17.22 1.02
N ARG A 51 -31.74 16.00 1.57
CA ARG A 51 -32.45 15.76 2.83
C ARG A 51 -31.59 16.26 3.98
N PHE A 52 -31.94 17.41 4.55
CA PHE A 52 -31.54 17.77 5.91
C PHE A 52 -32.09 16.68 6.86
N ARG A 53 -31.24 15.75 7.30
CA ARG A 53 -31.62 14.77 8.34
C ARG A 53 -31.49 15.47 9.70
N SER A 54 -32.60 15.57 10.43
CA SER A 54 -32.64 16.02 11.83
C SER A 54 -31.75 15.11 12.69
N GLN A 55 -31.07 15.67 13.69
CA GLN A 55 -30.37 14.88 14.70
C GLN A 55 -31.38 13.93 15.38
N ALA A 56 -31.04 12.64 15.45
CA ALA A 56 -31.87 11.63 16.08
C ALA A 56 -31.86 11.77 17.60
N ASP A 57 -33.03 11.84 18.24
CA ASP A 57 -33.19 12.14 19.67
C ASP A 57 -33.41 10.90 20.55
N THR A 58 -33.48 9.70 19.95
CA THR A 58 -33.63 8.43 20.69
C THR A 58 -32.61 7.36 20.29
N PRO A 59 -32.30 6.38 21.17
CA PRO A 59 -31.43 5.25 20.82
C PRO A 59 -31.88 4.43 19.60
N ASN A 60 -33.20 4.31 19.38
CA ASN A 60 -33.76 3.60 18.23
C ASN A 60 -33.60 4.38 16.92
N GLU A 61 -33.80 5.69 16.93
CA GLU A 61 -33.56 6.54 15.76
C GLU A 61 -32.07 6.62 15.43
N ARG A 62 -31.20 6.62 16.45
CA ARG A 62 -29.75 6.53 16.26
C ARG A 62 -29.35 5.20 15.64
N LEU A 63 -29.94 4.08 16.06
CA LEU A 63 -29.71 2.78 15.42
C LEU A 63 -30.18 2.76 13.96
N VAL A 64 -31.36 3.29 13.66
CA VAL A 64 -31.85 3.41 12.27
C VAL A 64 -30.91 4.28 11.44
N THR A 65 -30.40 5.38 12.00
CA THR A 65 -29.45 6.26 11.32
C THR A 65 -28.13 5.54 11.02
N VAL A 66 -27.57 4.83 11.99
CA VAL A 66 -26.33 4.05 11.82
C VAL A 66 -26.52 2.92 10.81
N LEU A 67 -27.66 2.23 10.83
CA LEU A 67 -27.97 1.19 9.83
C LEU A 67 -28.13 1.78 8.43
N GLN A 68 -28.76 2.96 8.32
CA GLN A 68 -28.87 3.65 7.04
C GLN A 68 -27.51 4.14 6.55
N GLU A 69 -26.64 4.67 7.42
CA GLU A 69 -25.27 5.04 7.05
C GLU A 69 -24.47 3.82 6.59
N ALA A 70 -24.58 2.68 7.28
CA ALA A 70 -23.94 1.44 6.86
C ALA A 70 -24.46 0.97 5.49
N LEU A 71 -25.77 1.07 5.25
CA LEU A 71 -26.39 0.75 3.96
C LEU A 71 -25.96 1.74 2.86
N ASP A 72 -25.89 3.04 3.18
CA ASP A 72 -25.46 4.10 2.26
C ASP A 72 -23.99 3.87 1.85
N VAL A 73 -23.11 3.53 2.80
CA VAL A 73 -21.71 3.18 2.52
C VAL A 73 -21.60 1.89 1.68
N ALA A 74 -22.28 0.81 2.08
CA ALA A 74 -22.20 -0.47 1.37
C ALA A 74 -22.81 -0.38 -0.05
N GLY A 75 -23.93 0.33 -0.21
CA GLY A 75 -24.62 0.49 -1.48
C GLY A 75 -23.98 1.50 -2.43
N SER A 76 -23.18 2.44 -1.91
CA SER A 76 -22.52 3.48 -2.74
C SER A 76 -21.10 3.11 -3.17
N LEU A 77 -20.49 2.07 -2.60
CA LEU A 77 -19.12 1.67 -2.95
C LEU A 77 -19.00 1.31 -4.44
N ASP A 78 -19.92 0.49 -4.94
CA ASP A 78 -19.92 0.02 -6.31
C ASP A 78 -20.11 1.15 -7.36
N PRO A 79 -21.10 2.06 -7.21
CA PRO A 79 -21.19 3.27 -8.02
C PRO A 79 -19.93 4.15 -7.95
N TYR A 80 -19.35 4.32 -6.77
CA TYR A 80 -18.13 5.10 -6.59
C TYR A 80 -16.94 4.49 -7.34
N LEU A 81 -16.75 3.17 -7.25
CA LEU A 81 -15.70 2.47 -7.99
C LEU A 81 -15.88 2.60 -9.50
N LEU A 82 -17.12 2.52 -10.00
CA LEU A 82 -17.43 2.71 -11.42
C LEU A 82 -17.12 4.13 -11.90
N GLU A 83 -17.51 5.16 -11.14
CA GLU A 83 -17.26 6.57 -11.47
C GLU A 83 -15.75 6.89 -11.51
N ASN A 84 -14.96 6.21 -10.69
CA ASN A 84 -13.52 6.43 -10.57
C ASN A 84 -12.68 5.46 -11.44
N ALA A 85 -13.30 4.51 -12.13
CA ALA A 85 -12.64 3.62 -13.07
C ALA A 85 -12.53 4.26 -14.45
N SER A 86 -11.49 3.90 -15.21
CA SER A 86 -11.40 4.30 -16.62
C SER A 86 -12.57 3.70 -17.41
N PRO A 87 -13.17 4.45 -18.37
CA PRO A 87 -14.29 3.94 -19.15
C PRO A 87 -13.91 2.73 -20.01
N ALA A 88 -14.90 1.91 -20.34
CA ALA A 88 -14.76 0.85 -21.34
C ALA A 88 -14.58 1.42 -22.75
N SER A 89 -14.05 0.61 -23.67
CA SER A 89 -14.09 0.94 -25.09
C SER A 89 -15.52 0.91 -25.61
N ALA A 90 -15.79 1.59 -26.73
CA ALA A 90 -17.12 1.56 -27.34
C ALA A 90 -17.58 0.12 -27.69
N SER A 91 -16.66 -0.76 -28.06
CA SER A 91 -16.97 -2.16 -28.36
C SER A 91 -17.30 -2.95 -27.11
N ALA A 92 -16.57 -2.73 -26.01
CA ALA A 92 -16.83 -3.38 -24.72
C ALA A 92 -18.16 -2.87 -24.11
N THR A 93 -18.41 -1.56 -24.14
CA THR A 93 -19.70 -0.97 -23.76
C THR A 93 -20.86 -1.55 -24.55
N SER A 94 -20.72 -1.66 -25.88
CA SER A 94 -21.77 -2.24 -26.72
C SER A 94 -22.08 -3.70 -26.37
N LEU A 95 -21.09 -4.51 -26.00
CA LEU A 95 -21.30 -5.90 -25.58
C LEU A 95 -21.90 -6.00 -24.18
N GLY A 96 -21.45 -5.14 -23.26
CA GLY A 96 -22.03 -5.01 -21.92
C GLY A 96 -23.51 -4.65 -21.96
N GLU A 97 -23.86 -3.58 -22.66
CA GLU A 97 -25.26 -3.13 -22.81
C GLU A 97 -26.13 -4.19 -23.50
N ALA A 98 -25.61 -4.87 -24.52
CA ALA A 98 -26.33 -5.96 -25.18
C ALA A 98 -26.62 -7.10 -24.21
N THR A 99 -25.65 -7.46 -23.37
CA THR A 99 -25.80 -8.50 -22.34
C THR A 99 -26.85 -8.12 -21.30
N GLU A 100 -26.77 -6.90 -20.77
CA GLU A 100 -27.65 -6.40 -19.71
C GLU A 100 -29.10 -6.26 -20.18
N SER A 101 -29.31 -5.94 -21.47
CA SER A 101 -30.62 -5.76 -22.07
C SER A 101 -31.21 -7.02 -22.73
N ALA A 102 -30.44 -8.11 -22.83
CA ALA A 102 -30.90 -9.33 -23.46
C ALA A 102 -32.05 -9.99 -22.67
N PRO A 103 -33.11 -10.46 -23.35
CA PRO A 103 -34.26 -11.09 -22.70
C PRO A 103 -33.95 -12.55 -22.35
N TRP A 104 -33.00 -12.78 -21.44
CA TRP A 104 -32.47 -14.11 -21.11
C TRP A 104 -33.53 -15.16 -20.75
N GLY A 105 -34.59 -14.73 -20.04
CA GLY A 105 -35.72 -15.61 -19.73
C GLY A 105 -36.44 -16.11 -20.99
N GLU A 106 -36.77 -15.22 -21.91
CA GLU A 106 -37.45 -15.57 -23.17
C GLU A 106 -36.55 -16.41 -24.08
N LEU A 107 -35.25 -16.10 -24.12
CA LEU A 107 -34.27 -16.88 -24.89
C LEU A 107 -34.15 -18.31 -24.38
N HIS A 108 -34.15 -18.49 -23.05
CA HIS A 108 -34.16 -19.81 -22.42
C HIS A 108 -35.49 -20.54 -22.64
N ASP A 109 -36.63 -19.87 -22.45
CA ASP A 109 -37.96 -20.45 -22.65
C ASP A 109 -38.18 -20.88 -24.11
N ALA A 110 -37.52 -20.20 -25.06
CA ALA A 110 -37.47 -20.58 -26.47
C ALA A 110 -36.44 -21.66 -26.81
N GLY A 111 -35.71 -22.20 -25.82
CA GLY A 111 -34.70 -23.25 -25.99
C GLY A 111 -33.43 -22.80 -26.72
N LYS A 112 -33.16 -21.50 -26.78
CA LYS A 112 -31.97 -20.95 -27.47
C LYS A 112 -30.71 -21.02 -26.63
N THR A 113 -30.84 -20.96 -25.30
CA THR A 113 -29.74 -21.06 -24.35
C THR A 113 -29.88 -22.34 -23.52
N MET A 114 -28.74 -22.92 -23.12
CA MET A 114 -28.65 -24.10 -22.25
C MET A 114 -29.05 -23.79 -20.81
N PHE A 115 -28.84 -22.54 -20.37
CA PHE A 115 -29.15 -22.10 -19.03
C PHE A 115 -30.07 -20.89 -19.05
N ARG A 116 -30.81 -20.72 -17.96
CA ARG A 116 -31.58 -19.52 -17.70
C ARG A 116 -30.66 -18.44 -17.13
N PHE A 117 -29.99 -17.71 -18.03
CA PHE A 117 -29.10 -16.61 -17.67
C PHE A 117 -29.85 -15.46 -16.98
N SER A 118 -29.09 -14.62 -16.29
CA SER A 118 -29.58 -13.39 -15.66
C SER A 118 -28.77 -12.20 -16.16
N ASN A 119 -29.41 -11.04 -16.24
CA ASN A 119 -28.76 -9.78 -16.57
C ASN A 119 -27.67 -9.36 -15.55
N VAL A 120 -27.67 -9.95 -14.36
CA VAL A 120 -26.60 -9.74 -13.36
C VAL A 120 -25.42 -10.71 -13.51
N TRP A 121 -25.43 -11.61 -14.50
CA TRP A 121 -24.32 -12.54 -14.80
C TRP A 121 -23.45 -11.98 -15.93
N THR A 122 -22.92 -10.79 -15.70
CA THR A 122 -21.99 -10.08 -16.59
C THR A 122 -20.77 -9.68 -15.78
N THR A 123 -19.57 -9.88 -16.33
CA THR A 123 -18.35 -9.27 -15.79
C THR A 123 -18.51 -7.76 -15.88
N ASP A 124 -18.52 -7.07 -14.75
CA ASP A 124 -18.70 -5.62 -14.74
C ASP A 124 -17.43 -4.87 -15.17
N LEU A 125 -17.55 -3.56 -15.38
CA LEU A 125 -16.44 -2.73 -15.84
C LEU A 125 -15.24 -2.71 -14.89
N VAL A 126 -15.46 -2.60 -13.58
CA VAL A 126 -14.38 -2.52 -12.58
C VAL A 126 -13.58 -3.82 -12.61
N GLU A 127 -14.27 -4.95 -12.58
CA GLU A 127 -13.66 -6.27 -12.67
C GLU A 127 -12.90 -6.44 -14.00
N ALA A 128 -13.53 -6.13 -15.14
CA ALA A 128 -12.89 -6.23 -16.45
C ALA A 128 -11.62 -5.36 -16.57
N LYS A 129 -11.63 -4.16 -15.98
CA LYS A 129 -10.44 -3.28 -15.93
C LYS A 129 -9.36 -3.84 -15.00
N THR A 130 -9.74 -4.43 -13.88
CA THR A 130 -8.79 -5.13 -13.00
C THR A 130 -8.09 -6.28 -13.74
N LEU A 131 -8.85 -7.13 -14.43
CA LEU A 131 -8.31 -8.26 -15.20
C LEU A 131 -7.37 -7.79 -16.33
N ALA A 132 -7.77 -6.73 -17.05
CA ALA A 132 -6.92 -6.12 -18.08
C ALA A 132 -5.63 -5.52 -17.51
N MET A 133 -5.67 -4.93 -16.30
CA MET A 133 -4.47 -4.43 -15.63
C MET A 133 -3.55 -5.58 -15.21
N PHE A 134 -4.08 -6.72 -14.76
CA PHE A 134 -3.26 -7.90 -14.50
C PHE A 134 -2.60 -8.42 -15.79
N ALA A 135 -3.36 -8.57 -16.87
CA ALA A 135 -2.82 -8.98 -18.16
C ALA A 135 -1.71 -8.02 -18.65
N TYR A 136 -1.92 -6.71 -18.50
CA TYR A 136 -0.92 -5.69 -18.84
C TYR A 136 0.35 -5.79 -17.98
N MET A 137 0.20 -5.88 -16.65
CA MET A 137 1.34 -5.95 -15.72
C MET A 137 2.18 -7.22 -15.92
N LEU A 138 1.53 -8.35 -16.26
CA LEU A 138 2.20 -9.60 -16.62
C LEU A 138 2.89 -9.55 -17.97
N LYS A 139 2.57 -8.56 -18.81
CA LYS A 139 2.87 -8.57 -20.24
C LYS A 139 2.36 -9.86 -20.89
N ALA A 140 1.14 -10.26 -20.52
CA ALA A 140 0.53 -11.48 -21.01
C ALA A 140 0.41 -11.44 -22.54
N GLU A 141 0.78 -12.53 -23.19
CA GLU A 141 0.48 -12.77 -24.60
C GLU A 141 -0.71 -13.71 -24.73
N ARG A 142 -0.90 -14.63 -23.77
CA ARG A 142 -1.97 -15.63 -23.80
C ARG A 142 -2.72 -15.66 -22.48
N VAL A 143 -4.04 -15.49 -22.57
CA VAL A 143 -4.96 -15.60 -21.43
C VAL A 143 -5.94 -16.74 -21.70
N LEU A 144 -6.15 -17.61 -20.72
CA LEU A 144 -7.23 -18.58 -20.72
C LEU A 144 -8.34 -18.07 -19.82
N GLU A 145 -9.55 -17.95 -20.35
CA GLU A 145 -10.76 -17.63 -19.60
C GLU A 145 -11.62 -18.90 -19.52
N ILE A 146 -12.00 -19.28 -18.30
CA ILE A 146 -12.84 -20.44 -18.02
C ILE A 146 -14.22 -19.92 -17.63
N GLY A 147 -15.19 -20.14 -18.53
CA GLY A 147 -16.52 -19.54 -18.49
C GLY A 147 -16.53 -18.23 -19.26
N MET A 148 -17.20 -18.22 -20.41
CA MET A 148 -17.31 -17.02 -21.22
C MET A 148 -18.58 -16.27 -20.82
N PHE A 149 -18.45 -15.24 -19.99
CA PHE A 149 -19.55 -14.32 -19.83
C PHE A 149 -19.58 -13.29 -20.95
N THR A 150 -20.76 -13.16 -21.55
CA THR A 150 -21.07 -12.03 -22.42
C THR A 150 -21.02 -10.77 -21.55
N GLY A 151 -20.26 -9.74 -21.95
CA GLY A 151 -20.05 -8.57 -21.10
C GLY A 151 -18.74 -7.83 -21.41
N TYR A 152 -18.09 -7.29 -20.39
CA TYR A 152 -16.88 -6.49 -20.55
C TYR A 152 -15.58 -7.32 -20.55
N GLY A 153 -15.56 -8.51 -19.94
CA GLY A 153 -14.36 -9.30 -19.60
C GLY A 153 -13.42 -9.60 -20.77
N ALA A 154 -13.73 -10.63 -21.57
CA ALA A 154 -12.87 -11.12 -22.66
C ALA A 154 -12.35 -10.02 -23.60
N LEU A 155 -13.22 -9.07 -23.95
CA LEU A 155 -12.86 -7.98 -24.87
C LEU A 155 -11.92 -6.96 -24.22
N THR A 156 -12.15 -6.58 -22.97
CA THR A 156 -11.28 -5.65 -22.24
C THR A 156 -9.91 -6.27 -21.96
N ILE A 157 -9.84 -7.59 -21.72
CA ILE A 157 -8.58 -8.33 -21.63
C ILE A 157 -7.87 -8.31 -22.99
N ALA A 158 -8.56 -8.65 -24.08
CA ALA A 158 -7.99 -8.67 -25.43
C ALA A 158 -7.42 -7.31 -25.86
N GLU A 159 -8.05 -6.21 -25.44
CA GLU A 159 -7.55 -4.85 -25.63
C GLU A 159 -6.19 -4.60 -24.97
N ALA A 160 -5.94 -5.21 -23.81
CA ALA A 160 -4.68 -5.07 -23.07
C ALA A 160 -3.53 -5.95 -23.60
N LEU A 161 -3.83 -6.99 -24.37
CA LEU A 161 -2.83 -7.89 -24.93
C LEU A 161 -2.07 -7.26 -26.11
N PRO A 162 -0.83 -7.72 -26.43
CA PRO A 162 -0.13 -7.30 -27.64
C PRO A 162 -0.90 -7.68 -28.92
N ALA A 163 -0.45 -7.18 -30.08
CA ALA A 163 -1.13 -7.39 -31.37
C ALA A 163 -1.30 -8.87 -31.74
N ASN A 164 -0.31 -9.70 -31.40
CA ASN A 164 -0.34 -11.16 -31.60
C ASN A 164 -0.94 -11.94 -30.41
N GLY A 165 -1.41 -11.25 -29.37
CA GLY A 165 -1.93 -11.88 -28.17
C GLY A 165 -3.25 -12.61 -28.42
N LYS A 166 -3.57 -13.55 -27.53
CA LYS A 166 -4.77 -14.39 -27.62
C LYS A 166 -5.47 -14.54 -26.28
N VAL A 167 -6.79 -14.37 -26.29
CA VAL A 167 -7.69 -14.77 -25.20
C VAL A 167 -8.41 -16.02 -25.67
N VAL A 168 -8.12 -17.17 -25.07
CA VAL A 168 -8.86 -18.41 -25.30
C VAL A 168 -9.95 -18.48 -24.25
N THR A 169 -11.21 -18.53 -24.65
CA THR A 169 -12.32 -18.56 -23.72
C THR A 169 -13.11 -19.86 -23.87
N CYS A 170 -13.36 -20.54 -22.74
CA CYS A 170 -14.10 -21.79 -22.67
C CYS A 170 -15.58 -21.48 -22.47
N GLU A 171 -16.40 -21.86 -23.44
CA GLU A 171 -17.84 -21.67 -23.37
C GLU A 171 -18.58 -22.99 -23.60
N ILE A 172 -19.60 -23.28 -22.81
CA ILE A 172 -20.37 -24.52 -22.95
C ILE A 172 -21.61 -24.32 -23.83
N ASP A 173 -22.19 -23.12 -23.82
CA ASP A 173 -23.38 -22.73 -24.57
C ASP A 173 -22.99 -22.07 -25.91
N PRO A 174 -23.20 -22.75 -27.06
CA PRO A 174 -22.88 -22.20 -28.37
C PRO A 174 -23.59 -20.87 -28.67
N PHE A 175 -24.73 -20.59 -28.03
CA PHE A 175 -25.46 -19.35 -28.25
C PHE A 175 -24.65 -18.13 -27.84
N LEU A 176 -23.90 -18.19 -26.74
CA LEU A 176 -23.14 -17.04 -26.24
C LEU A 176 -22.00 -16.65 -27.19
N LYS A 177 -21.41 -17.63 -27.88
CA LYS A 177 -20.44 -17.38 -28.96
C LYS A 177 -21.06 -16.59 -30.11
N GLU A 178 -22.22 -17.00 -30.59
CA GLU A 178 -22.93 -16.31 -31.68
C GLU A 178 -23.43 -14.94 -31.23
N PHE A 179 -23.84 -14.81 -29.98
CA PHE A 179 -24.28 -13.55 -29.37
C PHE A 179 -23.16 -12.51 -29.30
N SER A 180 -21.96 -12.88 -28.84
CA SER A 180 -20.84 -11.94 -28.70
C SER A 180 -20.11 -11.65 -30.01
N LYS A 181 -20.18 -12.56 -30.99
CA LYS A 181 -19.43 -12.46 -32.24
C LYS A 181 -19.58 -11.12 -32.97
N PRO A 182 -20.78 -10.53 -33.15
CA PRO A 182 -20.94 -9.23 -33.81
C PRO A 182 -20.23 -8.08 -33.09
N HIS A 183 -20.03 -8.18 -31.77
CA HIS A 183 -19.34 -7.18 -30.98
C HIS A 183 -17.82 -7.35 -31.08
N PHE A 184 -17.34 -8.60 -31.08
CA PHE A 184 -15.93 -8.90 -31.33
C PHE A 184 -15.51 -8.46 -32.73
N ASP A 185 -16.31 -8.77 -33.76
CA ASP A 185 -16.00 -8.42 -35.15
C ASP A 185 -15.89 -6.90 -35.38
N LYS A 186 -16.59 -6.09 -34.58
CA LYS A 186 -16.51 -4.61 -34.61
C LYS A 186 -15.28 -4.06 -33.89
N SER A 187 -14.68 -4.81 -32.98
CA SER A 187 -13.51 -4.38 -32.23
C SER A 187 -12.23 -4.64 -33.03
N PRO A 188 -11.27 -3.69 -33.07
CA PRO A 188 -9.96 -3.97 -33.64
C PRO A 188 -9.21 -5.09 -32.91
N HIS A 189 -9.64 -5.48 -31.70
CA HIS A 189 -9.03 -6.52 -30.88
C HIS A 189 -9.82 -7.83 -30.83
N GLY A 190 -11.03 -7.90 -31.42
CA GLY A 190 -11.85 -9.10 -31.34
C GLY A 190 -11.23 -10.34 -31.99
N HIS A 191 -10.36 -10.15 -33.00
CA HIS A 191 -9.59 -11.24 -33.63
C HIS A 191 -8.63 -11.97 -32.68
N LYS A 192 -8.37 -11.41 -31.49
CA LYS A 192 -7.56 -12.05 -30.45
C LYS A 192 -8.36 -13.06 -29.62
N ILE A 193 -9.69 -13.02 -29.68
CA ILE A 193 -10.57 -13.87 -28.86
C ILE A 193 -10.88 -15.16 -29.64
N ASP A 194 -10.56 -16.29 -29.03
CA ASP A 194 -10.82 -17.64 -29.53
C ASP A 194 -11.81 -18.34 -28.60
N VAL A 195 -13.08 -18.42 -29.01
CA VAL A 195 -14.15 -19.06 -28.25
C VAL A 195 -14.20 -20.55 -28.56
N ARG A 196 -13.88 -21.39 -27.57
CA ARG A 196 -13.88 -22.86 -27.67
C ARG A 196 -15.12 -23.44 -27.01
N ILE A 197 -15.96 -24.08 -27.82
CA ILE A 197 -17.20 -24.69 -27.36
C ILE A 197 -16.92 -26.06 -26.76
N GLY A 198 -17.28 -26.24 -25.48
CA GLY A 198 -17.21 -27.52 -24.78
C GLY A 198 -16.97 -27.39 -23.27
N PRO A 199 -16.99 -28.51 -22.53
CA PRO A 199 -16.67 -28.51 -21.10
C PRO A 199 -15.26 -27.96 -20.85
N ALA A 200 -15.13 -26.98 -19.95
CA ALA A 200 -13.87 -26.27 -19.75
C ALA A 200 -12.69 -27.18 -19.41
N ILE A 201 -12.87 -28.20 -18.56
CA ILE A 201 -11.80 -29.17 -18.26
C ILE A 201 -11.31 -29.91 -19.51
N GLU A 202 -12.21 -30.29 -20.41
CA GLU A 202 -11.83 -30.98 -21.64
C GLU A 202 -11.14 -30.01 -22.61
N THR A 203 -11.59 -28.76 -22.68
CA THR A 203 -10.90 -27.70 -23.41
C THR A 203 -9.48 -27.49 -22.89
N MET A 204 -9.28 -27.43 -21.57
CA MET A 204 -7.96 -27.28 -20.94
C MET A 204 -7.02 -28.43 -21.29
N LYS A 205 -7.52 -29.67 -21.27
CA LYS A 205 -6.75 -30.87 -21.64
C LYS A 205 -6.43 -30.93 -23.13
N ALA A 206 -7.30 -30.38 -23.97
CA ALA A 206 -7.15 -30.38 -25.42
C ALA A 206 -6.20 -29.28 -25.94
N VAL A 207 -5.75 -28.36 -25.09
CA VAL A 207 -4.75 -27.35 -25.47
C VAL A 207 -3.44 -28.05 -25.83
N ASP A 208 -3.02 -27.94 -27.09
CA ASP A 208 -1.71 -28.40 -27.55
C ASP A 208 -0.66 -27.37 -27.14
N VAL A 209 -0.17 -27.45 -25.90
CA VAL A 209 0.84 -26.52 -25.36
C VAL A 209 2.09 -26.44 -26.23
N GLY A 210 2.49 -27.54 -26.89
CA GLY A 210 3.67 -27.58 -27.76
C GLY A 210 3.50 -26.76 -29.04
N ARG A 211 2.27 -26.67 -29.55
CA ARG A 211 1.94 -25.89 -30.75
C ARG A 211 1.43 -24.48 -30.44
N GLU A 212 0.59 -24.34 -29.43
CA GLU A 212 -0.11 -23.11 -29.12
C GLU A 212 0.60 -22.24 -28.07
N GLY A 213 1.41 -22.85 -27.20
CA GLY A 213 1.99 -22.22 -26.02
C GLY A 213 1.05 -22.19 -24.81
N GLY A 214 1.65 -22.15 -23.62
CA GLY A 214 0.94 -22.00 -22.35
C GLY A 214 0.38 -20.59 -22.14
N PHE A 215 -0.36 -20.43 -21.05
CA PHE A 215 -1.05 -19.20 -20.67
C PHE A 215 -0.28 -18.45 -19.59
N ASP A 216 -0.24 -17.13 -19.71
CA ASP A 216 0.35 -16.22 -18.73
C ASP A 216 -0.64 -15.88 -17.60
N MET A 217 -1.93 -15.97 -17.91
CA MET A 217 -3.02 -15.78 -16.96
C MET A 217 -4.12 -16.80 -17.26
N VAL A 218 -4.58 -17.50 -16.22
CA VAL A 218 -5.80 -18.33 -16.26
C VAL A 218 -6.85 -17.66 -15.39
N PHE A 219 -7.92 -17.17 -15.99
CA PHE A 219 -9.06 -16.57 -15.33
C PHE A 219 -10.17 -17.61 -15.15
N ILE A 220 -10.62 -17.82 -13.91
CA ILE A 220 -11.66 -18.78 -13.54
C ILE A 220 -12.91 -18.00 -13.12
N ASP A 221 -13.92 -18.00 -13.98
CA ASP A 221 -15.25 -17.52 -13.67
C ASP A 221 -16.29 -18.44 -14.32
N ALA A 222 -16.61 -19.52 -13.63
CA ALA A 222 -17.52 -20.56 -14.11
C ALA A 222 -18.44 -21.04 -12.97
N ASP A 223 -18.91 -22.28 -13.06
CA ASP A 223 -19.67 -22.91 -12.00
C ASP A 223 -18.83 -23.03 -10.71
N LYS A 224 -19.37 -22.54 -9.58
CA LYS A 224 -18.60 -22.45 -8.33
C LYS A 224 -18.20 -23.82 -7.77
N GLY A 225 -18.94 -24.89 -8.12
CA GLY A 225 -18.60 -26.27 -7.75
C GLY A 225 -17.36 -26.81 -8.46
N GLY A 226 -17.06 -26.33 -9.67
CA GLY A 226 -15.92 -26.76 -10.49
C GLY A 226 -14.60 -26.03 -10.21
N TYR A 227 -14.62 -24.92 -9.46
CA TYR A 227 -13.46 -24.05 -9.22
C TYR A 227 -12.19 -24.80 -8.82
N GLN A 228 -12.30 -25.72 -7.88
CA GLN A 228 -11.15 -26.52 -7.42
C GLN A 228 -10.56 -27.38 -8.54
N ALA A 229 -11.39 -27.95 -9.41
CA ALA A 229 -10.94 -28.76 -10.54
C ALA A 229 -10.24 -27.91 -11.61
N TYR A 230 -10.79 -26.72 -11.92
CA TYR A 230 -10.18 -25.78 -12.86
C TYR A 230 -8.83 -25.28 -12.35
N TYR A 231 -8.76 -24.90 -11.07
CA TYR A 231 -7.53 -24.52 -10.40
C TYR A 231 -6.47 -25.63 -10.43
N GLU A 232 -6.85 -26.86 -10.09
CA GLU A 232 -5.94 -28.00 -10.10
C GLU A 232 -5.44 -28.29 -11.52
N ALA A 233 -6.33 -28.23 -12.52
CA ALA A 233 -5.98 -28.41 -13.92
C ALA A 233 -4.99 -27.34 -14.41
N ALA A 234 -5.22 -26.06 -14.06
CA ALA A 234 -4.32 -24.96 -14.37
C ALA A 234 -2.91 -25.17 -13.80
N LEU A 235 -2.82 -25.74 -12.59
CA LEU A 235 -1.55 -26.03 -11.93
C LEU A 235 -0.86 -27.30 -12.41
N THR A 236 -1.59 -28.33 -12.82
CA THR A 236 -1.04 -29.68 -13.03
C THR A 236 -0.91 -30.09 -14.47
N ILE A 237 -1.70 -29.53 -15.40
CA ILE A 237 -1.54 -29.82 -16.82
C ILE A 237 -0.18 -29.26 -17.27
N PRO A 238 0.75 -30.11 -17.79
CA PRO A 238 2.10 -29.69 -18.09
C PRO A 238 2.16 -28.51 -19.08
N GLY A 239 2.77 -27.42 -18.63
CA GLY A 239 2.97 -26.20 -19.43
C GLY A 239 1.70 -25.42 -19.74
N LEU A 240 0.53 -25.78 -19.17
CA LEU A 240 -0.70 -25.02 -19.38
C LEU A 240 -0.61 -23.61 -18.79
N LEU A 241 -0.13 -23.49 -17.55
CA LEU A 241 0.25 -22.21 -16.94
C LEU A 241 1.76 -22.01 -17.08
N ASN A 242 2.18 -20.93 -17.72
CA ASN A 242 3.59 -20.58 -17.93
C ASN A 242 4.32 -20.34 -16.60
N ASP A 243 5.64 -20.53 -16.61
CA ASP A 243 6.49 -20.10 -15.48
C ASP A 243 6.35 -18.58 -15.30
N GLY A 244 5.94 -18.16 -14.09
CA GLY A 244 5.63 -16.75 -13.79
C GLY A 244 4.19 -16.32 -14.09
N GLY A 245 3.36 -17.22 -14.65
CA GLY A 245 1.94 -16.97 -14.84
C GLY A 245 1.13 -17.02 -13.55
N ILE A 246 -0.09 -16.46 -13.59
CA ILE A 246 -1.03 -16.43 -12.46
C ILE A 246 -2.36 -17.10 -12.78
N ILE A 247 -3.05 -17.54 -11.74
CA ILE A 247 -4.46 -17.93 -11.78
C ILE A 247 -5.25 -16.82 -11.09
N VAL A 248 -6.26 -16.29 -11.75
CA VAL A 248 -7.19 -15.30 -11.19
C VAL A 248 -8.55 -15.95 -11.06
N VAL A 249 -9.18 -15.86 -9.91
CA VAL A 249 -10.46 -16.54 -9.63
C VAL A 249 -11.48 -15.52 -9.16
N ASP A 250 -12.58 -15.40 -9.88
CA ASP A 250 -13.65 -14.45 -9.57
C ASP A 250 -14.62 -14.99 -8.51
N ASN A 251 -15.40 -14.09 -7.90
CA ASN A 251 -16.50 -14.37 -6.99
C ASN A 251 -16.10 -15.09 -5.70
N THR A 252 -14.87 -14.85 -5.24
CA THR A 252 -14.26 -15.55 -4.10
C THR A 252 -14.72 -15.04 -2.73
N LEU A 253 -15.44 -13.92 -2.65
CA LEU A 253 -16.22 -13.52 -1.48
C LEU A 253 -17.71 -13.89 -1.61
N PHE A 254 -18.20 -14.00 -2.86
CA PHE A 254 -19.57 -14.37 -3.23
C PHE A 254 -20.64 -13.56 -2.49
N LYS A 255 -20.59 -12.22 -2.62
CA LYS A 255 -21.44 -11.26 -1.87
C LYS A 255 -21.40 -11.46 -0.35
N GLY A 256 -20.24 -11.92 0.13
CA GLY A 256 -19.95 -12.25 1.52
C GLY A 256 -20.51 -13.58 2.03
N GLN A 257 -21.16 -14.39 1.19
CA GLN A 257 -21.66 -15.70 1.63
C GLN A 257 -20.54 -16.66 2.01
N ALA A 258 -19.36 -16.53 1.39
CA ALA A 258 -18.21 -17.37 1.68
C ALA A 258 -17.79 -17.30 3.17
N TYR A 259 -18.08 -16.22 3.89
CA TYR A 259 -17.75 -16.07 5.32
C TYR A 259 -18.96 -16.09 6.28
N ARG A 260 -20.21 -16.16 5.79
CA ARG A 260 -21.42 -16.22 6.64
C ARG A 260 -21.67 -17.61 7.24
N PRO A 261 -22.24 -17.75 8.44
CA PRO A 261 -22.64 -19.07 8.96
C PRO A 261 -23.51 -19.84 7.95
N ILE A 262 -23.29 -21.16 7.85
CA ILE A 262 -24.08 -22.04 6.96
C ILE A 262 -25.55 -21.89 7.35
N GLN A 263 -26.38 -21.49 6.38
CA GLN A 263 -27.81 -21.31 6.62
C GLN A 263 -28.52 -22.66 6.51
N GLN A 264 -29.52 -22.90 7.38
CA GLN A 264 -30.35 -24.11 7.32
C GLN A 264 -31.16 -24.13 6.02
N GLU A 265 -31.20 -25.29 5.37
CA GLU A 265 -32.08 -25.54 4.22
C GLU A 265 -33.54 -25.33 4.64
N GLY A 266 -34.21 -24.35 4.04
CA GLY A 266 -35.58 -23.96 4.40
C GLY A 266 -35.87 -22.46 4.34
N LYS A 267 -34.86 -21.61 4.15
CA LYS A 267 -35.03 -20.19 3.77
C LYS A 267 -34.67 -20.02 2.28
N ASP A 268 -35.41 -19.17 1.56
CA ASP A 268 -35.59 -19.03 0.09
C ASP A 268 -34.36 -18.93 -0.85
N TYR A 269 -33.17 -19.40 -0.48
CA TYR A 269 -31.95 -19.28 -1.28
C TYR A 269 -31.03 -20.51 -1.21
N ALA A 270 -31.58 -21.72 -1.34
CA ALA A 270 -30.79 -22.97 -1.27
C ALA A 270 -29.63 -22.99 -2.30
N ALA A 271 -29.89 -22.64 -3.56
CA ALA A 271 -28.86 -22.57 -4.61
C ALA A 271 -27.75 -21.54 -4.30
N TRP A 272 -28.13 -20.42 -3.68
CA TRP A 272 -27.19 -19.36 -3.27
C TRP A 272 -26.30 -19.83 -2.11
N ASN A 273 -26.87 -20.55 -1.14
CA ASN A 273 -26.15 -21.17 -0.04
C ASN A 273 -25.15 -22.23 -0.52
N HIS A 274 -25.51 -23.07 -1.49
CA HIS A 274 -24.58 -24.06 -2.08
C HIS A 274 -23.37 -23.40 -2.77
N GLY A 275 -23.59 -22.32 -3.52
CA GLY A 275 -22.51 -21.54 -4.13
C GLY A 275 -21.57 -20.95 -3.09
N GLY A 276 -22.10 -20.34 -2.03
CA GLY A 276 -21.30 -19.80 -0.92
C GLY A 276 -20.47 -20.86 -0.19
N ILE A 277 -21.02 -22.07 0.01
CA ILE A 277 -20.29 -23.20 0.59
C ILE A 277 -19.17 -23.68 -0.35
N ALA A 278 -19.44 -23.80 -1.66
CA ALA A 278 -18.45 -24.21 -2.64
C ALA A 278 -17.26 -23.23 -2.68
N VAL A 279 -17.54 -21.92 -2.70
CA VAL A 279 -16.52 -20.87 -2.66
C VAL A 279 -15.74 -20.90 -1.34
N ARG A 280 -16.39 -21.10 -0.19
CA ARG A 280 -15.69 -21.27 1.10
C ARG A 280 -14.70 -22.43 1.05
N ASN A 281 -15.15 -23.59 0.56
CA ASN A 281 -14.33 -24.79 0.48
C ASN A 281 -13.15 -24.58 -0.47
N PHE A 282 -13.39 -23.94 -1.61
CA PHE A 282 -12.34 -23.55 -2.54
C PHE A 282 -11.31 -22.61 -1.90
N ASN A 283 -11.74 -21.53 -1.23
CA ASN A 283 -10.84 -20.59 -0.57
C ASN A 283 -9.97 -21.29 0.50
N ALA A 284 -10.58 -22.16 1.30
CA ALA A 284 -9.87 -22.96 2.31
C ALA A 284 -8.87 -23.93 1.66
N PHE A 285 -9.24 -24.54 0.54
CA PHE A 285 -8.38 -25.45 -0.22
C PHE A 285 -7.13 -24.72 -0.74
N VAL A 286 -7.29 -23.58 -1.42
CA VAL A 286 -6.14 -22.81 -1.94
C VAL A 286 -5.29 -22.25 -0.80
N ALA A 287 -5.90 -21.83 0.32
CA ALA A 287 -5.16 -21.32 1.48
C ALA A 287 -4.28 -22.39 2.14
N ALA A 288 -4.66 -23.66 2.03
CA ALA A 288 -3.90 -24.78 2.55
C ALA A 288 -2.92 -25.39 1.54
N ASP A 289 -2.88 -24.91 0.29
CA ASP A 289 -2.05 -25.49 -0.77
C ASP A 289 -0.61 -24.92 -0.71
N PRO A 290 0.40 -25.72 -0.32
CA PRO A 290 1.77 -25.23 -0.16
C PRO A 290 2.48 -24.96 -1.50
N ARG A 291 1.88 -25.35 -2.63
CA ARG A 291 2.46 -25.15 -3.97
C ARG A 291 2.32 -23.71 -4.44
N VAL A 292 1.49 -22.91 -3.79
CA VAL A 292 1.11 -21.58 -4.23
C VAL A 292 1.24 -20.54 -3.12
N GLU A 293 1.26 -19.29 -3.54
CA GLU A 293 0.96 -18.15 -2.70
C GLU A 293 -0.22 -17.40 -3.32
N GLN A 294 -1.10 -16.84 -2.49
CA GLN A 294 -2.29 -16.16 -2.96
C GLN A 294 -2.61 -14.90 -2.16
N VAL A 295 -3.38 -14.01 -2.79
CA VAL A 295 -4.06 -12.89 -2.12
C VAL A 295 -5.53 -12.88 -2.56
N LEU A 296 -6.43 -12.65 -1.61
CA LEU A 296 -7.86 -12.45 -1.82
C LEU A 296 -8.17 -10.95 -1.74
N LEU A 297 -8.64 -10.35 -2.83
CA LEU A 297 -8.90 -8.93 -2.95
C LEU A 297 -10.40 -8.62 -2.84
N PRO A 298 -10.82 -7.60 -2.07
CA PRO A 298 -12.22 -7.19 -1.94
C PRO A 298 -12.66 -6.31 -3.12
N ILE A 299 -12.37 -6.75 -4.34
CA ILE A 299 -12.86 -6.12 -5.57
C ILE A 299 -14.18 -6.80 -5.89
N ARG A 300 -15.28 -6.03 -5.89
CA ARG A 300 -16.64 -6.54 -6.13
C ARG A 300 -16.95 -7.72 -5.21
N ASP A 301 -17.39 -8.84 -5.78
CA ASP A 301 -17.72 -10.06 -5.05
C ASP A 301 -16.50 -10.96 -4.78
N GLY A 302 -15.29 -10.40 -4.91
CA GLY A 302 -14.01 -10.95 -4.48
C GLY A 302 -13.20 -11.57 -5.61
N ILE A 303 -11.92 -11.21 -5.71
CA ILE A 303 -10.99 -11.80 -6.68
C ILE A 303 -9.79 -12.41 -5.94
N SER A 304 -9.51 -13.69 -6.16
CA SER A 304 -8.25 -14.31 -5.73
C SER A 304 -7.22 -14.23 -6.83
N ILE A 305 -5.98 -13.85 -6.49
CA ILE A 305 -4.82 -13.98 -7.36
C ILE A 305 -3.91 -15.04 -6.76
N VAL A 306 -3.58 -16.06 -7.54
CA VAL A 306 -2.78 -17.19 -7.12
C VAL A 306 -1.59 -17.36 -8.06
N ARG A 307 -0.40 -17.57 -7.51
CA ARG A 307 0.81 -17.92 -8.28
C ARG A 307 1.53 -19.08 -7.62
N ARG A 308 2.35 -19.80 -8.38
CA ARG A 308 3.22 -20.85 -7.81
C ARG A 308 4.20 -20.25 -6.81
N ALA A 309 4.35 -20.86 -5.64
CA ALA A 309 5.29 -20.44 -4.62
C ALA A 309 6.74 -20.68 -5.07
N LEU A 310 7.64 -19.78 -4.66
CA LEU A 310 9.08 -19.96 -4.86
C LEU A 310 9.62 -21.00 -3.87
N LEU A 311 9.72 -22.26 -4.28
CA LEU A 311 10.38 -23.30 -3.50
C LEU A 311 11.90 -23.07 -3.51
N GLY A 312 12.54 -23.25 -2.35
CA GLY A 312 13.90 -22.78 -2.06
C GLY A 312 15.01 -23.10 -3.08
N ASN A 313 15.93 -22.14 -3.18
CA ASN A 313 17.23 -22.12 -3.84
C ASN A 313 17.39 -22.37 -5.35
N ASP A 314 16.36 -22.75 -6.12
CA ASP A 314 16.49 -22.83 -7.58
C ASP A 314 15.19 -22.43 -8.29
N ARG A 315 15.14 -21.16 -8.75
CA ARG A 315 14.45 -20.68 -9.97
C ARG A 315 14.62 -19.17 -10.08
N ILE A 316 15.70 -18.76 -10.72
CA ILE A 316 15.75 -17.47 -11.42
C ILE A 316 14.57 -17.51 -12.41
N MET A 317 13.60 -16.59 -12.27
CA MET A 317 12.52 -16.42 -13.24
C MET A 317 13.14 -16.30 -14.65
N PRO A 318 12.79 -17.14 -15.63
CA PRO A 318 13.14 -16.85 -17.00
C PRO A 318 12.37 -15.60 -17.40
N VAL A 319 13.07 -14.47 -17.53
CA VAL A 319 12.54 -13.34 -18.29
C VAL A 319 12.22 -13.89 -19.67
N ARG A 320 10.93 -13.90 -20.05
CA ARG A 320 10.46 -14.33 -21.36
C ARG A 320 11.29 -13.61 -22.43
N ALA A 321 12.11 -14.37 -23.15
CA ALA A 321 12.90 -13.84 -24.26
C ALA A 321 11.94 -13.32 -25.33
N LEU A 322 12.10 -12.05 -25.71
CA LEU A 322 11.48 -11.47 -26.89
C LEU A 322 11.79 -12.36 -28.11
N SER A 323 10.78 -12.59 -28.95
CA SER A 323 10.92 -13.45 -30.14
C SER A 323 12.07 -13.00 -31.05
N PRO A 324 12.82 -13.95 -31.65
CA PRO A 324 13.96 -13.62 -32.50
C PRO A 324 13.50 -13.03 -33.85
N VAL A 325 14.23 -12.00 -34.30
CA VAL A 325 14.18 -11.49 -35.68
C VAL A 325 14.66 -12.63 -36.63
N PRO A 326 14.06 -12.81 -37.84
CA PRO A 326 14.39 -13.95 -38.70
C PRO A 326 15.88 -14.03 -39.09
N SER A 327 16.39 -15.27 -39.04
CA SER A 327 17.78 -15.69 -39.25
C SER A 327 18.38 -15.25 -40.58
N ALA A 328 19.58 -14.65 -40.51
CA ALA A 328 20.58 -14.76 -41.57
C ALA A 328 21.28 -16.14 -41.46
N ALA A 329 21.65 -16.70 -42.62
CA ALA A 329 21.95 -18.11 -42.84
C ALA A 329 23.12 -18.69 -42.01
N LYS A 330 22.99 -20.00 -41.75
CA LYS A 330 23.85 -20.89 -40.96
C LYS A 330 25.34 -20.79 -41.29
N ALA A 331 26.17 -20.63 -40.26
CA ALA A 331 27.55 -21.09 -40.26
C ALA A 331 27.72 -22.15 -39.16
N THR A 332 28.33 -23.28 -39.53
CA THR A 332 28.61 -24.46 -38.70
C THR A 332 29.69 -24.18 -37.66
N VAL A 333 29.46 -24.59 -36.40
CA VAL A 333 30.40 -24.44 -35.28
C VAL A 333 31.16 -25.76 -35.05
N PRO A 334 32.51 -25.73 -34.89
CA PRO A 334 33.32 -26.91 -34.58
C PRO A 334 33.40 -27.23 -33.08
N THR A 335 33.75 -28.46 -32.75
CA THR A 335 33.83 -29.03 -31.39
C THR A 335 34.98 -28.45 -30.55
N PRO A 336 34.85 -28.46 -29.20
CA PRO A 336 35.70 -27.69 -28.32
C PRO A 336 36.96 -28.46 -27.92
N ASP A 337 38.09 -28.09 -28.52
CA ASP A 337 39.38 -28.11 -27.83
C ASP A 337 40.18 -26.90 -28.31
N GLU A 338 40.84 -26.24 -27.35
CA GLU A 338 41.59 -24.98 -27.46
C GLU A 338 40.74 -23.71 -27.61
N CYS A 339 40.33 -23.14 -26.48
CA CYS A 339 39.97 -21.72 -26.42
C CYS A 339 40.91 -21.01 -25.45
N THR A 340 42.08 -20.63 -25.97
CA THR A 340 42.87 -19.53 -25.42
C THR A 340 41.98 -18.30 -25.33
N ALA A 341 41.79 -17.77 -24.12
CA ALA A 341 40.94 -16.63 -23.84
C ALA A 341 41.22 -15.47 -24.81
N SER A 342 40.29 -15.23 -25.73
CA SER A 342 40.24 -13.97 -26.48
C SER A 342 39.56 -12.92 -25.58
N PRO A 343 40.02 -11.66 -25.57
CA PRO A 343 39.45 -10.63 -24.71
C PRO A 343 37.97 -10.45 -25.07
N LEU A 344 37.11 -10.37 -24.05
CA LEU A 344 35.70 -10.01 -24.22
C LEU A 344 35.61 -8.73 -25.07
N PRO A 345 34.67 -8.65 -26.03
CA PRO A 345 34.49 -7.45 -26.84
C PRO A 345 34.24 -6.26 -25.91
N SER A 346 34.96 -5.17 -26.16
CA SER A 346 34.84 -3.93 -25.41
C SER A 346 33.38 -3.50 -25.28
N VAL A 347 32.91 -3.49 -24.02
CA VAL A 347 31.94 -2.56 -23.44
C VAL A 347 30.79 -2.19 -24.38
N ILE A 348 29.60 -2.75 -24.13
CA ILE A 348 28.34 -2.09 -24.51
C ILE A 348 28.51 -0.63 -24.08
N ALA A 349 28.59 0.28 -25.04
CA ALA A 349 28.72 1.71 -24.74
C ALA A 349 27.52 2.04 -23.85
N ALA A 350 27.78 2.21 -22.55
CA ALA A 350 26.74 2.53 -21.58
C ALA A 350 26.03 3.75 -22.14
N ASP A 351 24.73 3.62 -22.39
CA ASP A 351 23.93 4.79 -22.69
C ASP A 351 24.03 5.69 -21.46
N GLN A 352 24.89 6.71 -21.54
CA GLN A 352 25.20 7.61 -20.43
C GLN A 352 23.96 8.40 -19.98
N LYS A 353 22.81 8.25 -20.66
CA LYS A 353 21.52 8.85 -20.30
C LYS A 353 20.62 7.95 -19.48
N ASP A 354 20.88 6.65 -19.37
CA ASP A 354 20.08 5.78 -18.49
C ASP A 354 20.51 5.99 -17.03
N VAL A 355 19.79 6.86 -16.32
CA VAL A 355 20.00 7.15 -14.90
C VAL A 355 19.75 5.95 -13.99
N VAL A 356 19.01 4.94 -14.44
CA VAL A 356 18.82 3.69 -13.68
C VAL A 356 20.10 2.87 -13.71
N PHE A 357 20.75 2.78 -14.86
CA PHE A 357 22.02 2.07 -15.02
C PHE A 357 23.22 2.86 -14.48
N SER A 358 23.29 4.15 -14.77
CA SER A 358 24.43 5.03 -14.43
C SER A 358 24.35 5.64 -13.02
N GLY A 359 23.17 5.59 -12.38
CA GLY A 359 22.92 6.19 -11.08
C GLY A 359 22.48 7.66 -11.15
N VAL A 360 21.76 8.12 -10.12
CA VAL A 360 21.24 9.49 -10.06
C VAL A 360 22.40 10.45 -9.82
N GLY A 361 22.63 11.39 -10.74
CA GLY A 361 23.79 12.28 -10.69
C GLY A 361 25.13 11.56 -10.80
N GLY A 362 25.15 10.37 -11.43
CA GLY A 362 26.33 9.51 -11.54
C GLY A 362 26.66 8.74 -10.26
N LYS A 363 25.80 8.79 -9.23
CA LYS A 363 25.96 8.03 -7.98
C LYS A 363 25.11 6.76 -8.00
N LYS A 364 25.75 5.60 -7.81
CA LYS A 364 25.05 4.32 -7.65
C LYS A 364 24.31 4.26 -6.31
N VAL A 365 23.43 3.28 -6.13
CA VAL A 365 22.57 3.16 -4.94
C VAL A 365 23.36 3.18 -3.61
N LEU A 366 24.46 2.44 -3.51
CA LEU A 366 25.28 2.42 -2.29
C LEU A 366 26.03 3.74 -2.06
N GLU A 367 26.44 4.41 -3.13
CA GLU A 367 27.06 5.74 -3.05
C GLU A 367 26.05 6.80 -2.60
N ARG A 368 24.79 6.69 -3.03
CA ARG A 368 23.69 7.55 -2.57
C ARG A 368 23.32 7.33 -1.10
N MET A 369 23.71 6.19 -0.52
CA MET A 369 23.56 5.91 0.92
C MET A 369 24.72 6.46 1.76
N ARG A 370 25.80 6.95 1.14
CA ARG A 370 26.91 7.59 1.87
C ARG A 370 26.50 8.96 2.40
N LEU A 371 27.05 9.32 3.55
CA LEU A 371 26.79 10.54 4.30
C LEU A 371 28.06 11.41 4.44
N ASP A 372 29.01 11.26 3.53
CA ASP A 372 30.26 12.03 3.56
C ASP A 372 30.00 13.53 3.58
N GLY A 373 30.70 14.23 4.47
CA GLY A 373 30.55 15.67 4.65
C GLY A 373 29.24 16.10 5.31
N LYS A 374 28.35 15.16 5.66
CA LYS A 374 27.14 15.46 6.42
C LYS A 374 27.44 15.53 7.92
N VAL A 375 26.54 16.21 8.63
CA VAL A 375 26.58 16.37 10.08
C VAL A 375 25.26 15.89 10.62
N ALA A 376 25.31 14.95 11.56
CA ALA A 376 24.14 14.39 12.21
C ALA A 376 24.13 14.69 13.71
N LEU A 377 22.96 15.04 14.23
CA LEU A 377 22.68 15.15 15.66
C LEU A 377 21.78 13.96 16.05
N VAL A 378 22.12 13.26 17.14
CA VAL A 378 21.32 12.14 17.65
C VAL A 378 21.03 12.35 19.14
N THR A 379 19.75 12.42 19.51
CA THR A 379 19.31 12.55 20.92
C THR A 379 19.09 11.20 21.59
N GLY A 380 19.37 11.10 22.89
CA GLY A 380 19.33 9.82 23.63
C GLY A 380 20.34 8.81 23.08
N ALA A 381 21.50 9.30 22.63
CA ALA A 381 22.47 8.53 21.87
C ALA A 381 23.56 7.86 22.72
N GLY A 382 23.50 8.01 24.06
CA GLY A 382 24.47 7.41 24.98
C GLY A 382 24.34 5.89 25.13
N GLN A 383 23.23 5.29 24.69
CA GLN A 383 22.98 3.85 24.80
C GLN A 383 21.95 3.33 23.79
N GLY A 384 21.75 2.01 23.77
CA GLY A 384 20.66 1.33 23.05
C GLY A 384 20.54 1.74 21.57
N ILE A 385 19.31 2.04 21.15
CA ILE A 385 18.96 2.40 19.76
C ILE A 385 19.73 3.64 19.30
N GLY A 386 19.76 4.71 20.11
CA GLY A 386 20.44 5.96 19.75
C GLY A 386 21.93 5.78 19.53
N ARG A 387 22.59 4.96 20.36
CA ARG A 387 23.99 4.57 20.15
C ARG A 387 24.16 3.83 18.81
N ALA A 388 23.30 2.85 18.51
CA ALA A 388 23.39 2.10 17.25
C ALA A 388 23.17 3.00 16.02
N PHE A 389 22.24 3.96 16.09
CA PHE A 389 22.03 4.97 15.06
C PHE A 389 23.26 5.85 14.86
N ALA A 390 23.87 6.35 15.93
CA ALA A 390 25.08 7.16 15.85
C ALA A 390 26.25 6.40 15.18
N HIS A 391 26.45 5.13 15.54
CA HIS A 391 27.46 4.27 14.89
C HIS A 391 27.17 4.07 13.41
N ALA A 392 25.93 3.75 13.02
CA ALA A 392 25.56 3.52 11.63
C ALA A 392 25.73 4.77 10.76
N LEU A 393 25.28 5.94 11.25
CA LEU A 393 25.44 7.21 10.54
C LEU A 393 26.91 7.61 10.39
N GLY A 394 27.73 7.34 11.41
CA GLY A 394 29.16 7.60 11.38
C GLY A 394 29.92 6.69 10.42
N GLU A 395 29.59 5.40 10.41
CA GLU A 395 30.13 4.42 9.45
C GLU A 395 29.75 4.76 8.00
N ALA A 396 28.59 5.39 7.79
CA ALA A 396 28.19 5.92 6.49
C ALA A 396 28.89 7.24 6.10
N GLY A 397 29.65 7.87 7.01
CA GLY A 397 30.52 9.03 6.72
C GLY A 397 30.11 10.35 7.39
N ALA A 398 29.06 10.37 8.22
CA ALA A 398 28.64 11.59 8.91
C ALA A 398 29.57 11.96 10.08
N ALA A 399 29.64 13.25 10.41
CA ALA A 399 30.14 13.72 11.71
C ALA A 399 29.01 13.80 12.72
N LEU A 400 29.25 13.43 13.98
CA LEU A 400 28.20 13.19 14.98
C LEU A 400 28.24 14.16 16.15
N MET A 401 27.10 14.79 16.44
CA MET A 401 26.79 15.28 17.79
C MET A 401 26.01 14.20 18.54
N ILE A 402 26.62 13.68 19.60
CA ILE A 402 26.02 12.70 20.50
C ILE A 402 25.39 13.44 21.66
N VAL A 403 24.07 13.42 21.73
CA VAL A 403 23.31 14.11 22.77
C VAL A 403 22.68 13.09 23.71
N ASP A 404 22.90 13.26 25.00
CA ASP A 404 22.25 12.47 26.05
C ASP A 404 21.98 13.33 27.29
N LEU A 405 21.07 12.89 28.15
CA LEU A 405 20.85 13.53 29.45
C LEU A 405 22.04 13.28 30.38
N GLU A 406 22.70 12.12 30.23
CA GLU A 406 23.89 11.75 31.00
C GLU A 406 25.15 11.95 30.16
N LEU A 407 25.84 13.08 30.37
CA LEU A 407 27.06 13.43 29.65
C LEU A 407 28.10 12.29 29.58
N PRO A 408 28.39 11.53 30.68
CA PRO A 408 29.37 10.44 30.62
C PRO A 408 29.01 9.34 29.61
N ARG A 409 27.72 9.06 29.39
CA ARG A 409 27.29 8.08 28.36
C ARG A 409 27.54 8.62 26.96
N ALA A 410 27.23 9.89 26.71
CA ALA A 410 27.52 10.53 25.44
C ALA A 410 29.04 10.55 25.15
N GLU A 411 29.86 10.90 26.14
CA GLU A 411 31.33 10.88 26.02
C GLU A 411 31.89 9.49 25.74
N GLN A 412 31.31 8.44 26.34
CA GLN A 412 31.70 7.07 26.06
C GLN A 412 31.44 6.69 24.60
N VAL A 413 30.27 7.00 24.06
CA VAL A 413 29.96 6.74 22.63
C VAL A 413 30.86 7.56 21.71
N VAL A 414 31.20 8.80 22.07
CA VAL A 414 32.19 9.60 21.32
C VAL A 414 33.55 8.91 21.27
N LYS A 415 34.04 8.35 22.38
CA LYS A 415 35.32 7.59 22.39
C LYS A 415 35.27 6.40 21.43
N GLU A 416 34.17 5.68 21.38
CA GLU A 416 34.00 4.55 20.47
C GLU A 416 34.01 4.98 19.00
N LEU A 417 33.32 6.08 18.67
CA LEU A 417 33.28 6.64 17.31
C LEU A 417 34.66 7.15 16.89
N LEU A 418 35.37 7.86 17.77
CA LEU A 418 36.72 8.34 17.52
C LEU A 418 37.70 7.17 17.28
N ALA A 419 37.55 6.05 18.01
CA ALA A 419 38.34 4.85 17.78
C ALA A 419 38.13 4.23 16.40
N LYS A 420 36.97 4.49 15.76
CA LYS A 420 36.66 4.11 14.38
C LYS A 420 37.07 5.18 13.34
N GLY A 421 37.72 6.27 13.78
CA GLY A 421 38.08 7.40 12.90
C GLY A 421 36.91 8.32 12.55
N ILE A 422 35.78 8.19 13.23
CA ILE A 422 34.58 9.01 12.98
C ILE A 422 34.66 10.28 13.83
N ARG A 423 34.44 11.44 13.21
CA ARG A 423 34.42 12.72 13.94
C ARG A 423 33.16 12.80 14.80
N ALA A 424 33.31 12.95 16.11
CA ALA A 424 32.20 13.05 17.05
C ALA A 424 32.46 14.01 18.21
N SER A 425 31.39 14.55 18.80
CA SER A 425 31.41 15.40 19.99
C SER A 425 30.19 15.12 20.88
N ALA A 426 30.33 15.32 22.19
CA ALA A 426 29.28 15.03 23.17
C ALA A 426 28.54 16.31 23.61
N CYS A 427 27.25 16.20 23.89
CA CYS A 427 26.44 17.25 24.49
C CYS A 427 25.52 16.68 25.56
N CYS A 428 25.48 17.35 26.71
CA CYS A 428 24.44 17.16 27.71
C CYS A 428 23.24 18.01 27.30
N ALA A 429 22.05 17.42 27.19
CA ALA A 429 20.81 18.20 27.04
C ALA A 429 19.58 17.39 27.48
N ASN A 430 18.68 18.05 28.20
CA ASN A 430 17.32 17.57 28.43
C ASN A 430 16.40 18.04 27.30
N VAL A 431 15.91 17.10 26.48
CA VAL A 431 15.00 17.43 25.36
C VAL A 431 13.64 17.97 25.82
N ALA A 432 13.28 17.83 27.10
CA ALA A 432 12.07 18.47 27.65
C ALA A 432 12.25 19.97 27.96
N GLU A 433 13.49 20.49 27.90
CA GLU A 433 13.81 21.88 28.21
C GLU A 433 14.15 22.67 26.94
N GLU A 434 13.36 23.69 26.62
CA GLU A 434 13.44 24.43 25.36
C GLU A 434 14.81 25.09 25.15
N LEU A 435 15.37 25.70 26.21
CA LEU A 435 16.67 26.37 26.15
C LEU A 435 17.82 25.38 25.94
N GLU A 436 17.72 24.17 26.48
CA GLU A 436 18.73 23.13 26.28
C GLU A 436 18.67 22.55 24.86
N VAL A 437 17.45 22.37 24.31
CA VAL A 437 17.23 22.00 22.90
C VAL A 437 17.82 23.05 21.95
N GLN A 438 17.62 24.34 22.25
CA GLN A 438 18.25 25.40 21.47
C GLN A 438 19.79 25.33 21.57
N ALA A 439 20.33 25.22 22.79
CA ALA A 439 21.76 25.19 23.03
C ALA A 439 22.46 23.98 22.37
N MET A 440 21.84 22.80 22.33
CA MET A 440 22.43 21.62 21.68
C MET A 440 22.52 21.79 20.15
N VAL A 441 21.53 22.41 19.52
CA VAL A 441 21.56 22.71 18.08
C VAL A 441 22.65 23.74 17.80
N GLU A 442 22.69 24.83 18.56
CA GLU A 442 23.74 25.86 18.45
C GLU A 442 25.15 25.29 18.65
N LYS A 443 25.34 24.41 19.63
CA LYS A 443 26.62 23.72 19.87
C LYS A 443 27.02 22.87 18.66
N THR A 444 26.06 22.19 18.03
CA THR A 444 26.30 21.37 16.84
C THR A 444 26.78 22.23 15.68
N LEU A 445 26.10 23.34 15.42
CA LEU A 445 26.48 24.31 14.41
C LEU A 445 27.88 24.88 14.66
N LYS A 446 28.18 25.26 15.90
CA LYS A 446 29.50 25.78 16.29
C LYS A 446 30.62 24.75 16.13
N THR A 447 30.33 23.48 16.42
CA THR A 447 31.34 22.41 16.41
C THR A 447 31.64 21.92 15.00
N PHE A 448 30.61 21.77 14.17
CA PHE A 448 30.75 21.10 12.86
C PHE A 448 30.46 22.00 11.66
N GLY A 449 29.99 23.23 11.87
CA GLY A 449 29.70 24.21 10.82
C GLY A 449 28.33 24.05 10.16
N GLY A 450 27.52 23.07 10.55
CA GLY A 450 26.19 22.85 9.98
C GLY A 450 25.45 21.70 10.64
N LEU A 451 24.19 21.50 10.24
CA LEU A 451 23.35 20.39 10.64
C LEU A 451 22.53 19.92 9.42
N HIS A 452 22.71 18.66 9.03
CA HIS A 452 22.09 18.08 7.83
C HIS A 452 21.09 16.98 8.16
N ILE A 453 21.35 16.24 9.24
CA ILE A 453 20.55 15.11 9.68
C ILE A 453 20.25 15.29 11.18
N ALA A 454 19.00 15.14 11.59
CA ALA A 454 18.62 15.12 12.99
C ALA A 454 17.85 13.85 13.30
N VAL A 455 18.23 13.18 14.39
CA VAL A 455 17.62 11.95 14.86
C VAL A 455 17.09 12.17 16.27
N ASN A 456 15.76 12.32 16.35
CA ASN A 456 15.04 12.53 17.59
C ASN A 456 14.67 11.18 18.20
N ASN A 457 15.64 10.59 18.91
CA ASN A 457 15.53 9.27 19.51
C ASN A 457 15.27 9.29 21.02
N ALA A 458 15.62 10.37 21.73
CA ALA A 458 15.37 10.48 23.16
C ALA A 458 13.91 10.18 23.51
N GLY A 459 13.71 9.33 24.53
CA GLY A 459 12.40 8.90 24.96
C GLY A 459 12.44 8.17 26.29
N VAL A 460 11.30 8.17 26.97
CA VAL A 460 11.09 7.47 28.24
C VAL A 460 9.88 6.57 28.14
N ASN A 461 9.90 5.46 28.87
CA ASN A 461 8.75 4.60 29.07
C ASN A 461 8.56 4.34 30.57
N LYS A 462 7.33 4.50 31.04
CA LYS A 462 6.88 4.13 32.38
C LYS A 462 5.62 3.30 32.25
N ASN A 463 5.57 2.22 33.03
CA ASN A 463 4.50 1.25 32.96
C ASN A 463 3.62 1.38 34.20
N SER A 464 2.44 1.94 34.03
CA SER A 464 1.40 2.05 35.05
C SER A 464 0.06 1.67 34.46
N ALA A 465 -0.82 1.13 35.32
CA ALA A 465 -2.20 0.88 34.94
C ALA A 465 -2.92 2.20 34.64
N ALA A 466 -3.83 2.23 33.66
CA ALA A 466 -4.45 3.48 33.22
C ALA A 466 -5.21 4.18 34.36
N GLU A 467 -5.88 3.39 35.21
CA GLU A 467 -6.60 3.81 36.41
C GLU A 467 -5.69 4.35 37.53
N ASP A 468 -4.40 3.95 37.53
CA ASP A 468 -3.42 4.31 38.55
C ASP A 468 -2.32 5.25 38.04
N THR A 469 -2.36 5.62 36.75
CA THR A 469 -1.32 6.44 36.10
C THR A 469 -1.33 7.84 36.71
N PRO A 470 -0.28 8.27 37.43
CA PRO A 470 -0.23 9.63 37.94
C PRO A 470 -0.15 10.64 36.79
N VAL A 471 -0.84 11.77 36.91
CA VAL A 471 -0.78 12.85 35.90
C VAL A 471 0.66 13.32 35.68
N SER A 472 1.49 13.34 36.72
CA SER A 472 2.91 13.69 36.60
C SER A 472 3.72 12.70 35.76
N GLU A 473 3.35 11.42 35.75
CA GLU A 473 3.96 10.41 34.88
C GLU A 473 3.52 10.61 33.42
N TRP A 474 2.22 10.89 33.21
CA TRP A 474 1.69 11.24 31.91
C TRP A 474 2.40 12.47 31.32
N ASP A 475 2.49 13.55 32.10
CA ASP A 475 3.12 14.81 31.69
C ASP A 475 4.61 14.64 31.43
N ALA A 476 5.33 13.88 32.27
CA ALA A 476 6.73 13.57 32.03
C ALA A 476 6.93 12.78 30.73
N THR A 477 6.06 11.80 30.47
CA THR A 477 6.12 10.98 29.24
C THR A 477 5.86 11.82 28.00
N PHE A 478 4.79 12.63 27.99
CA PHE A 478 4.51 13.55 26.88
C PHE A 478 5.53 14.68 26.75
N GLY A 479 6.08 15.15 27.87
CA GLY A 479 7.10 16.19 27.93
C GLY A 479 8.34 15.79 27.15
N VAL A 480 8.82 14.55 27.32
CA VAL A 480 9.97 14.02 26.58
C VAL A 480 9.56 13.50 25.20
N ASN A 481 8.61 12.56 25.13
CA ASN A 481 8.33 11.80 23.91
C ASN A 481 7.60 12.60 22.83
N THR A 482 6.88 13.66 23.19
CA THR A 482 6.05 14.42 22.25
C THR A 482 6.51 15.87 22.16
N ARG A 483 6.43 16.63 23.27
CA ARG A 483 6.83 18.04 23.29
C ARG A 483 8.32 18.19 22.99
N GLY A 484 9.16 17.34 23.58
CA GLY A 484 10.60 17.30 23.30
C GLY A 484 10.92 17.07 21.83
N VAL A 485 10.29 16.07 21.22
CA VAL A 485 10.43 15.79 19.77
C VAL A 485 10.02 16.99 18.92
N PHE A 486 8.90 17.64 19.24
CA PHE A 486 8.47 18.85 18.53
C PHE A 486 9.47 19.99 18.65
N MET A 487 9.98 20.27 19.86
CA MET A 487 10.96 21.34 20.07
C MET A 487 12.26 21.06 19.31
N CYS A 488 12.74 19.82 19.32
CA CYS A 488 13.91 19.42 18.55
C CYS A 488 13.69 19.65 17.05
N CYS A 489 12.63 19.06 16.48
CA CYS A 489 12.25 19.25 15.08
C CYS A 489 12.16 20.74 14.71
N GLN A 490 11.57 21.57 15.57
CA GLN A 490 11.42 23.00 15.31
C GLN A 490 12.77 23.72 15.25
N GLN A 491 13.67 23.49 16.21
CA GLN A 491 14.98 24.15 16.22
C GLN A 491 15.88 23.66 15.09
N GLU A 492 15.84 22.36 14.79
CA GLU A 492 16.54 21.73 13.67
C GLU A 492 16.07 22.31 12.33
N ALA A 493 14.75 22.35 12.11
CA ALA A 493 14.16 22.89 10.89
C ALA A 493 14.45 24.38 10.71
N ARG A 494 14.45 25.19 11.78
CA ARG A 494 14.83 26.61 11.71
C ARG A 494 16.22 26.83 11.12
N HIS A 495 17.16 25.91 11.38
CA HIS A 495 18.47 25.92 10.73
C HIS A 495 18.39 25.37 9.31
N MET A 496 17.87 24.15 9.13
CA MET A 496 17.83 23.44 7.84
C MET A 496 17.13 24.25 6.73
N LEU A 497 16.04 24.94 7.05
CA LEU A 497 15.32 25.80 6.11
C LEU A 497 16.17 26.97 5.59
N LYS A 498 17.18 27.41 6.37
CA LYS A 498 18.11 28.48 5.97
C LYS A 498 19.33 27.94 5.23
N SER A 499 19.69 26.67 5.44
CA SER A 499 20.90 26.04 4.90
C SER A 499 20.64 25.12 3.69
N GLY A 500 19.43 25.12 3.13
CA GLY A 500 19.10 24.44 1.88
C GLY A 500 18.43 23.07 2.04
N GLY A 501 17.98 22.72 3.25
CA GLY A 501 17.23 21.50 3.53
C GLY A 501 17.91 20.55 4.50
N GLY A 502 17.31 19.38 4.70
CA GLY A 502 17.85 18.36 5.60
C GLY A 502 16.93 17.15 5.81
N LYS A 503 17.36 16.25 6.68
CA LYS A 503 16.63 15.04 7.04
C LYS A 503 16.34 15.03 8.54
N ILE A 504 15.09 14.87 8.93
CA ILE A 504 14.67 14.69 10.32
C ILE A 504 14.05 13.30 10.45
N ILE A 505 14.59 12.50 11.38
CA ILE A 505 14.14 11.15 11.66
C ILE A 505 13.71 11.07 13.13
N ASN A 506 12.41 10.85 13.36
CA ASN A 506 11.89 10.66 14.70
C ASN A 506 11.84 9.18 15.06
N THR A 507 12.06 8.83 16.32
CA THR A 507 11.87 7.46 16.81
C THR A 507 10.50 7.34 17.47
N ALA A 508 9.57 6.70 16.77
CA ALA A 508 8.25 6.35 17.24
C ALA A 508 8.29 4.98 17.95
N SER A 509 7.33 4.09 17.68
CA SER A 509 7.26 2.73 18.23
C SER A 509 6.16 1.94 17.53
N MET A 510 6.27 0.61 17.47
CA MET A 510 5.12 -0.25 17.10
C MET A 510 3.90 0.00 17.98
N ALA A 511 4.08 0.54 19.19
CA ALA A 511 3.01 0.96 20.09
C ALA A 511 2.10 2.06 19.49
N SER A 512 2.49 2.65 18.36
CA SER A 512 1.64 3.53 17.56
C SER A 512 0.59 2.80 16.70
N LEU A 513 0.79 1.50 16.48
CA LEU A 513 -0.04 0.64 15.64
C LEU A 513 -0.85 -0.35 16.46
N VAL A 514 -0.22 -0.92 17.49
CA VAL A 514 -0.78 -1.94 18.37
C VAL A 514 -0.68 -1.49 19.82
N VAL A 515 -1.35 -2.21 20.72
CA VAL A 515 -1.16 -2.07 22.17
C VAL A 515 -0.26 -3.21 22.65
N PRO A 516 1.04 -2.96 22.92
CA PRO A 516 1.92 -4.01 23.43
C PRO A 516 1.41 -4.51 24.78
N HIS A 517 1.41 -5.84 24.95
CA HIS A 517 0.93 -6.51 26.14
C HIS A 517 1.99 -7.50 26.66
N PRO A 518 1.98 -7.86 27.96
CA PRO A 518 0.96 -7.59 28.98
C PRO A 518 1.16 -6.27 29.75
N GLN A 519 2.24 -5.53 29.49
CA GLN A 519 2.54 -4.29 30.21
C GLN A 519 1.45 -3.23 29.99
N LYS A 520 1.07 -2.53 31.06
CA LYS A 520 0.16 -1.38 30.99
C LYS A 520 1.00 -0.11 30.82
N GLN A 521 0.78 0.65 29.75
CA GLN A 521 1.63 1.80 29.38
C GLN A 521 0.87 2.82 28.49
N ALA A 522 -0.33 3.22 28.90
CA ALA A 522 -1.22 4.06 28.09
C ALA A 522 -0.58 5.41 27.67
N ALA A 523 0.12 6.08 28.60
CA ALA A 523 0.82 7.34 28.31
C ALA A 523 1.89 7.17 27.22
N TYR A 524 2.67 6.08 27.29
CA TYR A 524 3.70 5.79 26.31
C TYR A 524 3.10 5.54 24.92
N ASN A 525 2.11 4.65 24.83
CA ASN A 525 1.44 4.32 23.56
C ASN A 525 0.88 5.59 22.91
N ALA A 526 0.12 6.40 23.67
CA ALA A 526 -0.44 7.66 23.18
C ALA A 526 0.65 8.65 22.73
N SER A 527 1.74 8.79 23.49
CA SER A 527 2.85 9.67 23.14
C SER A 527 3.54 9.26 21.83
N LYS A 528 3.77 7.95 21.61
CA LYS A 528 4.42 7.45 20.39
C LYS A 528 3.49 7.49 19.17
N SER A 529 2.18 7.33 19.35
CA SER A 529 1.19 7.63 18.30
C SER A 529 1.23 9.11 17.90
N ALA A 530 1.36 10.01 18.88
CA ALA A 530 1.47 11.44 18.61
C ALA A 530 2.73 11.77 17.79
N VAL A 531 3.86 11.08 18.03
CA VAL A 531 5.10 11.25 17.23
C VAL A 531 4.88 10.89 15.76
N VAL A 532 4.14 9.81 15.46
CA VAL A 532 3.82 9.44 14.07
C VAL A 532 3.02 10.54 13.40
N LYS A 533 1.96 11.03 14.08
CA LYS A 533 1.13 12.09 13.50
C LYS A 533 1.88 13.41 13.34
N LEU A 534 2.71 13.77 14.33
CA LEU A 534 3.58 14.92 14.28
C LEU A 534 4.54 14.84 13.09
N THR A 535 5.17 13.68 12.89
CA THR A 535 6.06 13.41 11.74
C THR A 535 5.34 13.69 10.42
N GLN A 536 4.12 13.18 10.24
CA GLN A 536 3.31 13.41 9.05
C GLN A 536 2.97 14.89 8.84
N SER A 537 2.57 15.60 9.90
CA SER A 537 2.26 17.03 9.80
C SER A 537 3.48 17.85 9.39
N LEU A 538 4.62 17.67 10.07
CA LEU A 538 5.85 18.41 9.78
C LEU A 538 6.41 18.07 8.39
N ALA A 539 6.28 16.81 7.96
CA ALA A 539 6.58 16.38 6.61
C ALA A 539 5.80 17.19 5.55
N CYS A 540 4.47 17.26 5.69
CA CYS A 540 3.62 18.03 4.78
C CYS A 540 3.99 19.52 4.77
N GLU A 541 4.38 20.09 5.92
CA GLU A 541 4.74 21.49 6.01
C GLU A 541 6.12 21.82 5.40
N TRP A 542 7.09 20.91 5.48
CA TRP A 542 8.50 21.23 5.18
C TRP A 542 9.07 20.55 3.92
N ALA A 543 8.38 19.56 3.34
CA ALA A 543 8.87 18.83 2.16
C ALA A 543 9.17 19.74 0.97
N SER A 544 8.25 20.64 0.62
CA SER A 544 8.42 21.61 -0.47
C SER A 544 9.55 22.63 -0.23
N ARG A 545 10.07 22.68 1.00
CA ARG A 545 11.16 23.54 1.44
C ARG A 545 12.46 22.77 1.71
N GLY A 546 12.55 21.53 1.20
CA GLY A 546 13.78 20.74 1.20
C GLY A 546 14.04 19.95 2.47
N ILE A 547 13.08 19.81 3.40
CA ILE A 547 13.25 18.97 4.58
C ILE A 547 12.35 17.74 4.49
N ASN A 548 12.97 16.56 4.51
CA ASN A 548 12.22 15.31 4.68
C ASN A 548 12.09 15.00 6.17
N VAL A 549 10.87 14.76 6.62
CA VAL A 549 10.59 14.29 7.98
C VAL A 549 9.98 12.90 7.89
N ASN A 550 10.61 11.90 8.51
CA ASN A 550 10.10 10.52 8.59
C ASN A 550 10.29 9.98 10.02
N CYS A 551 9.73 8.83 10.32
CA CYS A 551 9.97 8.16 11.59
C CYS A 551 10.23 6.67 11.44
N ILE A 552 10.96 6.11 12.40
CA ILE A 552 11.15 4.67 12.57
C ILE A 552 10.29 4.23 13.76
N SER A 553 9.51 3.17 13.61
CA SER A 553 8.75 2.52 14.67
C SER A 553 9.31 1.12 14.94
N PRO A 554 10.27 0.97 15.87
CA PRO A 554 10.77 -0.33 16.26
C PRO A 554 9.73 -1.13 17.05
N GLY A 555 9.85 -2.46 16.98
CA GLY A 555 9.27 -3.39 17.94
C GLY A 555 10.01 -3.36 19.28
N ILE A 556 9.93 -4.45 20.06
CA ILE A 556 10.69 -4.54 21.30
C ILE A 556 12.16 -4.82 20.97
N VAL A 557 13.03 -3.89 21.35
CA VAL A 557 14.47 -3.94 21.04
C VAL A 557 15.26 -4.45 22.25
N ASP A 558 16.09 -5.46 22.02
CA ASP A 558 17.04 -6.02 22.96
C ASP A 558 18.04 -4.94 23.41
N THR A 559 17.81 -4.40 24.60
CA THR A 559 18.59 -3.31 25.18
C THR A 559 18.72 -3.49 26.69
N PRO A 560 19.71 -2.85 27.33
CA PRO A 560 19.86 -2.87 28.79
C PRO A 560 18.59 -2.45 29.54
N LEU A 561 17.74 -1.61 28.94
CA LEU A 561 16.46 -1.18 29.53
C LEU A 561 15.55 -2.36 29.90
N ILE A 562 15.57 -3.45 29.13
CA ILE A 562 14.77 -4.66 29.43
C ILE A 562 15.44 -5.50 30.51
N TRP A 563 16.74 -5.76 30.34
CA TRP A 563 17.45 -6.74 31.16
C TRP A 563 17.78 -6.25 32.57
N ASP A 564 18.10 -4.96 32.70
CA ASP A 564 18.42 -4.31 33.98
C ASP A 564 17.15 -3.98 34.79
N ASN A 565 15.97 -4.07 34.17
CA ASN A 565 14.69 -3.81 34.83
C ASN A 565 14.01 -5.12 35.25
N GLU A 566 13.95 -5.39 36.56
CA GLU A 566 13.35 -6.61 37.11
C GLU A 566 11.87 -6.79 36.76
N ALA A 567 11.14 -5.69 36.50
CA ALA A 567 9.74 -5.75 36.10
C ALA A 567 9.54 -6.08 34.62
N LEU A 568 10.55 -5.81 33.76
CA LEU A 568 10.45 -6.03 32.31
C LEU A 568 11.03 -7.38 31.89
N ARG A 569 12.11 -7.82 32.53
CA ARG A 569 12.79 -9.08 32.21
C ARG A 569 11.84 -10.29 32.08
N PRO A 570 10.86 -10.51 32.99
CA PRO A 570 9.94 -11.65 32.88
C PRO A 570 8.98 -11.58 31.68
N LEU A 571 8.84 -10.41 31.04
CA LEU A 571 7.94 -10.20 29.91
C LEU A 571 8.58 -10.58 28.57
N ALA A 572 9.90 -10.79 28.53
CA ALA A 572 10.64 -11.04 27.30
C ALA A 572 10.11 -12.26 26.54
N ASP A 573 9.90 -13.39 27.21
CA ASP A 573 9.38 -14.62 26.59
C ASP A 573 7.98 -14.40 26.01
N LYS A 574 7.15 -13.59 26.68
CA LYS A 574 5.81 -13.26 26.19
C LYS A 574 5.89 -12.40 24.93
N TRP A 575 6.69 -11.35 24.93
CA TRP A 575 6.89 -10.52 23.74
C TRP A 575 7.44 -11.33 22.57
N ILE A 576 8.41 -12.22 22.81
CA ILE A 576 8.97 -13.11 21.80
C ILE A 576 7.87 -14.02 21.22
N SER A 577 6.99 -14.56 22.06
CA SER A 577 5.88 -15.41 21.61
C SER A 577 4.82 -14.66 20.78
N ASP A 578 4.72 -13.33 20.95
CA ASP A 578 3.78 -12.48 20.21
C ASP A 578 4.35 -12.01 18.87
N MET A 579 5.62 -12.29 18.58
CA MET A 579 6.30 -11.90 17.35
C MET A 579 6.45 -13.11 16.42
N PRO A 580 5.95 -13.06 15.18
CA PRO A 580 6.18 -14.11 14.18
C PRO A 580 7.66 -14.43 13.94
N ILE A 581 8.56 -13.44 14.06
CA ILE A 581 10.00 -13.65 13.91
C ILE A 581 10.64 -14.43 15.08
N GLY A 582 9.94 -14.57 16.22
CA GLY A 582 10.35 -15.39 17.36
C GLY A 582 11.60 -14.90 18.09
N LYS A 583 11.92 -13.61 18.03
CA LYS A 583 13.05 -13.00 18.76
C LYS A 583 12.85 -11.49 18.95
N LEU A 584 13.53 -10.93 19.95
CA LEU A 584 13.65 -9.48 20.12
C LEU A 584 14.46 -8.86 18.97
N CYS A 585 14.15 -7.61 18.65
CA CYS A 585 14.88 -6.83 17.65
C CYS A 585 16.27 -6.47 18.21
N ASN A 586 17.34 -6.75 17.47
CA ASN A 586 18.67 -6.25 17.83
C ASN A 586 18.77 -4.78 17.45
N VAL A 587 19.55 -4.00 18.21
CA VAL A 587 19.83 -2.61 17.84
C VAL A 587 20.47 -2.48 16.43
N THR A 588 21.17 -3.52 15.98
CA THR A 588 21.77 -3.60 14.63
C THR A 588 20.73 -3.77 13.51
N ASP A 589 19.56 -4.34 13.81
CA ASP A 589 18.49 -4.55 12.83
C ASP A 589 17.89 -3.21 12.34
N LEU A 590 18.13 -2.11 13.07
CA LEU A 590 17.63 -0.77 12.75
C LEU A 590 18.65 0.10 11.97
N GLN A 591 19.90 -0.34 11.83
CA GLN A 591 20.99 0.48 11.31
C GLN A 591 20.84 0.81 9.81
N GLY A 592 20.41 -0.16 9.00
CA GLY A 592 20.16 0.08 7.58
C GLY A 592 19.05 1.10 7.35
N ALA A 593 18.00 1.05 8.18
CA ALA A 593 16.87 1.96 8.10
C ALA A 593 17.27 3.41 8.39
N ILE A 594 18.04 3.66 9.46
CA ILE A 594 18.44 5.03 9.78
C ILE A 594 19.36 5.63 8.71
N VAL A 595 20.26 4.84 8.13
CA VAL A 595 21.14 5.30 7.04
C VAL A 595 20.32 5.59 5.79
N TYR A 596 19.38 4.72 5.42
CA TYR A 596 18.48 4.95 4.30
C TYR A 596 17.73 6.28 4.45
N LEU A 597 17.05 6.49 5.58
CA LEU A 597 16.27 7.70 5.87
C LEU A 597 17.09 9.00 5.90
N ALA A 598 18.36 8.90 6.30
CA ALA A 598 19.28 10.03 6.38
C ALA A 598 19.94 10.38 5.03
N SER A 599 19.79 9.54 4.01
CA SER A 599 20.55 9.61 2.76
C SER A 599 19.74 10.16 1.57
N GLU A 600 20.44 10.41 0.46
CA GLU A 600 19.83 10.80 -0.82
C GLU A 600 18.98 9.66 -1.42
N ALA A 601 19.15 8.42 -0.94
CA ALA A 601 18.36 7.28 -1.40
C ALA A 601 16.87 7.41 -1.04
N SER A 602 16.53 8.16 0.03
CA SER A 602 15.15 8.36 0.49
C SER A 602 14.60 9.76 0.19
N ASP A 603 15.15 10.48 -0.80
CA ASP A 603 14.74 11.86 -1.13
C ASP A 603 13.26 12.00 -1.45
N TYR A 604 12.65 10.96 -2.02
CA TYR A 604 11.23 10.95 -2.36
C TYR A 604 10.32 10.51 -1.20
N MET A 605 10.88 10.14 -0.04
CA MET A 605 10.09 9.66 1.09
C MET A 605 9.85 10.77 2.11
N VAL A 606 8.57 11.03 2.41
CA VAL A 606 8.15 12.08 3.34
C VAL A 606 6.95 11.60 4.16
N GLY A 607 6.96 11.86 5.47
CA GLY A 607 5.86 11.55 6.38
C GLY A 607 5.67 10.06 6.69
N HIS A 608 6.62 9.21 6.29
CA HIS A 608 6.48 7.78 6.42
C HIS A 608 6.76 7.30 7.85
N ASN A 609 6.00 6.29 8.28
CA ASN A 609 6.25 5.51 9.49
C ASN A 609 6.89 4.18 9.10
N LEU A 610 8.21 4.10 9.14
CA LEU A 610 8.95 2.89 8.81
C LEU A 610 8.93 1.93 10.00
N VAL A 611 8.09 0.91 9.93
CA VAL A 611 7.84 -0.02 11.02
C VAL A 611 8.81 -1.21 10.92
N ILE A 612 9.54 -1.51 12.01
CA ILE A 612 10.52 -2.61 12.08
C ILE A 612 10.28 -3.37 13.39
N GLU A 613 9.28 -4.26 13.36
CA GLU A 613 8.70 -4.82 14.59
C GLU A 613 8.64 -6.35 14.66
N GLY A 614 9.15 -7.05 13.63
CA GLY A 614 9.20 -8.51 13.63
C GLY A 614 7.87 -9.19 13.26
N GLY A 615 6.91 -8.41 12.76
CA GLY A 615 5.62 -8.88 12.23
C GLY A 615 4.51 -9.02 13.28
N GLN A 616 4.75 -8.63 14.53
CA GLN A 616 3.77 -8.60 15.63
C GLN A 616 2.54 -7.75 15.30
N SER A 617 2.61 -6.75 14.41
CA SER A 617 1.42 -6.00 13.98
C SER A 617 0.55 -6.72 12.91
N LEU A 618 1.02 -7.86 12.40
CA LEU A 618 0.39 -8.60 11.28
C LEU A 618 -0.36 -9.87 11.70
N TRP A 619 -0.23 -10.31 12.95
CA TRP A 619 -0.86 -11.52 13.50
C TRP A 619 -1.59 -11.15 14.79
#